data_AF-A0AAW1WIM3-F1
#
_entry.id   AF-A0AAW1WIM3-F1
#
_cell.length_a   1.000
_cell.length_b   1.000
_cell.length_c   1.000
_cell.angle_alpha   90.00
_cell.angle_beta   90.00
_cell.angle_gamma   90.00
#
_symmetry.space_group_name_H-M   'P 1'
#
loop_
_entity.id
_entity.type
_entity.pdbx_description
1 polymer ?
#
loop_
_entity_poly.entity_id
_entity_poly.type
_entity_poly.pdbx_seq_one_letter_code
_entity_poly.pdbx_strand_id
1 'polypeptide(L)'
;MEEKCNLQDLWKAAFPVGTEWDPLESVYKYDWDFTNLEREFEGGKLYRIGNNKVYVFGATETSSLSLSVIIPTLVAVVAPRPPSMETGIRSVQREGGEIVLMKQLKMDWIPHIPLEVREGWQFERASKLVCLT
;
A
#
# COMPACT_ATOMS: atom_id res chain seq x y z
N MET A 1 7.57 20.54 -13.73
CA MET A 1 8.24 19.22 -13.76
C MET A 1 7.64 18.47 -12.59
N GLU A 2 6.71 17.55 -12.84
CA GLU A 2 6.13 16.73 -11.76
C GLU A 2 7.19 15.73 -11.29
N GLU A 3 7.41 15.68 -9.97
CA GLU A 3 8.35 14.78 -9.35
C GLU A 3 7.97 13.32 -9.63
N LYS A 4 9.01 12.54 -9.87
CA LYS A 4 8.96 11.15 -10.31
C LYS A 4 8.40 10.30 -9.16
N CYS A 5 7.13 9.89 -9.18
CA CYS A 5 6.49 9.10 -8.10
C CYS A 5 7.34 7.89 -7.67
N ASN A 6 8.18 7.98 -6.65
CA ASN A 6 9.00 6.87 -6.19
C ASN A 6 8.19 6.03 -5.18
N LEU A 7 8.76 4.95 -4.65
CA LEU A 7 8.03 4.12 -3.68
C LEU A 7 7.88 4.84 -2.33
N GLN A 8 8.75 5.83 -2.07
CA GLN A 8 8.61 6.78 -0.97
C GLN A 8 7.33 7.62 -1.08
N ASP A 9 6.96 8.05 -2.28
CA ASP A 9 5.71 8.77 -2.52
C ASP A 9 4.50 7.83 -2.44
N LEU A 10 4.67 6.58 -2.89
CA LEU A 10 3.62 5.57 -2.85
C LEU A 10 3.23 5.16 -1.44
N TRP A 11 4.18 4.99 -0.51
CA TRP A 11 3.80 4.69 0.88
C TRP A 11 3.10 5.89 1.54
N LYS A 12 3.51 7.12 1.22
CA LYS A 12 2.83 8.33 1.73
C LYS A 12 1.40 8.44 1.22
N ALA A 13 1.16 7.98 0.00
CA ALA A 13 -0.17 7.89 -0.59
C ALA A 13 -0.97 6.66 -0.12
N ALA A 14 -0.32 5.66 0.48
CA ALA A 14 -0.95 4.40 0.86
C ALA A 14 -1.72 4.57 2.16
N PHE A 15 -3.01 4.25 2.13
CA PHE A 15 -3.84 4.33 3.32
C PHE A 15 -3.42 3.23 4.31
N PRO A 16 -3.02 3.57 5.54
CA PRO A 16 -2.63 2.58 6.53
C PRO A 16 -3.86 1.98 7.20
N VAL A 17 -4.41 0.95 6.55
CA VAL A 17 -5.64 0.27 6.97
C VAL A 17 -5.48 -0.26 8.40
N GLY A 18 -6.49 -0.02 9.23
CA GLY A 18 -6.51 -0.51 10.62
C GLY A 18 -5.75 0.34 11.64
N THR A 19 -5.32 1.53 11.26
CA THR A 19 -4.65 2.48 12.16
C THR A 19 -5.63 3.51 12.70
N GLU A 20 -5.58 3.80 14.00
CA GLU A 20 -6.35 4.88 14.60
C GLU A 20 -5.84 6.25 14.13
N TRP A 21 -6.75 7.23 14.03
CA TRP A 21 -6.43 8.57 13.52
C TRP A 21 -5.45 9.34 14.41
N ASP A 22 -5.64 9.28 15.73
CA ASP A 22 -4.87 10.07 16.69
C ASP A 22 -3.36 9.81 16.61
N PRO A 23 -2.87 8.56 16.50
CA PRO A 23 -1.45 8.30 16.36
C PRO A 23 -0.96 8.26 14.90
N LEU A 24 -1.84 8.26 13.90
CA LEU A 24 -1.46 8.20 12.48
C LEU A 24 -0.54 9.35 12.07
N GLU A 25 -0.80 10.56 12.56
CA GLU A 25 0.04 11.74 12.32
C GLU A 25 1.51 11.54 12.74
N SER A 26 1.79 10.62 13.68
CA SER A 26 3.15 10.31 14.10
C SER A 26 3.97 9.59 13.03
N VAL A 27 3.32 8.84 12.13
CA VAL A 27 3.97 8.09 11.05
C VAL A 27 4.70 9.05 10.11
N TYR A 28 4.08 10.19 9.79
CA TYR A 28 4.62 11.18 8.85
C TYR A 28 5.72 12.08 9.45
N LYS A 29 6.02 11.97 10.75
CA LYS A 29 7.07 12.76 11.41
C LYS A 29 8.48 12.22 11.14
N TYR A 30 8.58 10.98 10.70
CA TYR A 30 9.85 10.31 10.43
C TYR A 30 10.07 10.17 8.93
N ASP A 31 11.33 10.29 8.52
CA ASP A 31 11.74 10.04 7.13
C ASP A 31 12.06 8.54 6.97
N TRP A 32 11.04 7.78 6.61
CA TRP A 32 11.17 6.34 6.43
C TRP A 32 11.87 6.02 5.11
N ASP A 33 12.94 5.20 5.18
CA ASP A 33 13.65 4.67 4.03
C ASP A 33 13.00 3.38 3.52
N PHE A 34 12.48 3.42 2.29
CA PHE A 34 11.87 2.27 1.60
C PHE A 34 12.71 1.75 0.42
N THR A 35 13.99 2.12 0.34
CA THR A 35 14.90 1.70 -0.75
C THR A 35 15.07 0.17 -0.81
N ASN A 36 14.94 -0.52 0.33
CA ASN A 36 14.89 -1.99 0.37
C ASN A 36 13.70 -2.55 -0.43
N LEU A 37 12.54 -1.93 -0.30
CA LEU A 37 11.33 -2.36 -0.97
C LEU A 37 11.38 -2.02 -2.47
N GLU A 38 11.89 -0.85 -2.84
CA GLU A 38 12.16 -0.50 -4.25
C GLU A 38 12.96 -1.57 -4.97
N ARG A 39 14.08 -2.00 -4.36
CA ARG A 39 14.93 -3.06 -4.91
C ARG A 39 14.19 -4.39 -5.08
N GLU A 40 13.28 -4.72 -4.16
CA GLU A 40 12.44 -5.93 -4.29
C GLU A 40 11.44 -5.83 -5.46
N PHE A 41 10.92 -4.62 -5.72
CA PHE A 41 9.98 -4.36 -6.80
C PHE A 41 10.63 -4.20 -8.18
N GLU A 42 11.90 -3.76 -8.25
CA GLU A 42 12.66 -3.44 -9.46
C GLU A 42 13.74 -4.48 -9.83
N GLY A 43 13.61 -5.72 -9.34
CA GLY A 43 14.52 -6.81 -9.76
C GLY A 43 14.72 -7.91 -8.73
N GLY A 44 14.28 -7.68 -7.49
CA GLY A 44 14.30 -8.66 -6.41
C GLY A 44 13.21 -9.72 -6.51
N LYS A 45 12.87 -10.33 -5.37
CA LYS A 45 11.97 -11.50 -5.33
C LYS A 45 10.56 -11.12 -5.74
N LEU A 46 10.05 -9.98 -5.26
CA LEU A 46 8.69 -9.50 -5.62
C LEU A 46 8.55 -9.14 -7.10
N TYR A 47 9.64 -8.79 -7.78
CA TYR A 47 9.66 -8.63 -9.24
C TYR A 47 9.54 -9.96 -9.97
N ARG A 48 10.11 -11.04 -9.42
CA ARG A 48 10.25 -12.35 -10.08
C ARG A 48 9.21 -13.39 -9.63
N ILE A 49 8.22 -13.03 -8.83
CA ILE A 49 7.18 -13.96 -8.37
C ILE A 49 6.20 -14.30 -9.52
N GLY A 50 6.64 -15.22 -10.39
CA GLY A 50 5.85 -15.80 -11.47
C GLY A 50 5.21 -14.76 -12.41
N ASN A 51 4.09 -15.15 -13.03
CA ASN A 51 3.23 -14.24 -13.81
C ASN A 51 2.16 -13.55 -12.93
N ASN A 52 2.29 -13.62 -11.61
CA ASN A 52 1.27 -13.14 -10.69
C ASN A 52 1.42 -11.64 -10.44
N LYS A 53 0.29 -10.96 -10.24
CA LYS A 53 0.28 -9.55 -9.86
C LYS A 53 0.59 -9.44 -8.37
N VAL A 54 1.35 -8.41 -8.01
CA VAL A 54 1.64 -8.08 -6.61
C VAL A 54 0.76 -6.91 -6.21
N TYR A 55 0.06 -7.08 -5.09
CA TYR A 55 -0.81 -6.09 -4.48
C TYR A 55 -0.20 -5.60 -3.18
N VAL A 56 -0.17 -4.30 -2.94
CA VAL A 56 0.44 -3.74 -1.73
C VAL A 56 -0.63 -3.02 -0.91
N PHE A 57 -0.66 -3.34 0.38
CA PHE A 57 -1.53 -2.69 1.36
C PHE A 57 -0.68 -1.91 2.36
N GLY A 58 -1.04 -0.65 2.59
CA GLY A 58 -0.54 0.13 3.72
C GLY A 58 -1.11 -0.40 5.02
N ALA A 59 -0.24 -0.58 6.01
CA ALA A 59 -0.60 -0.92 7.37
C ALA A 59 0.35 -0.19 8.33
N THR A 60 0.11 -0.34 9.63
CA THR A 60 1.06 0.11 10.64
C THR A 60 1.23 -0.94 11.73
N GLU A 61 2.38 -0.90 12.37
CA GLU A 61 2.68 -1.67 13.57
C GLU A 61 3.23 -0.76 14.67
N THR A 62 3.09 -1.18 15.92
CA THR A 62 3.69 -0.48 17.05
C THR A 62 4.95 -1.19 17.51
N SER A 63 6.01 -0.43 17.75
CA SER A 63 7.28 -0.99 18.24
C SER A 63 7.21 -1.46 19.71
N SER A 64 6.28 -0.92 20.51
CA SER A 64 6.09 -1.34 21.89
C SER A 64 4.74 -0.86 22.47
N LEU A 65 4.31 -1.48 23.58
CA LEU A 65 3.12 -1.07 24.33
C LEU A 65 3.32 0.25 25.13
N SER A 66 4.57 0.66 25.35
CA SER A 66 4.93 1.78 26.23
C SER A 66 5.50 3.00 25.50
N LEU A 67 6.05 2.82 24.30
CA LEU A 67 6.53 3.86 23.39
C LEU A 67 5.75 3.71 22.09
N SER A 68 4.74 4.57 21.92
CA SER A 68 3.80 4.55 20.79
C SER A 68 4.41 5.13 19.52
N VAL A 69 5.58 4.63 19.11
CA VAL A 69 6.07 4.89 17.75
C VAL A 69 5.35 3.95 16.81
N ILE A 70 4.51 4.55 15.96
CA ILE A 70 3.85 3.83 14.87
C ILE A 70 4.82 3.74 13.69
N ILE A 71 5.09 2.51 13.28
CA ILE A 71 5.96 2.16 12.16
C ILE A 71 5.07 1.84 10.97
N PRO A 72 5.25 2.48 9.81
CA PRO A 72 4.55 2.11 8.59
C PRO A 72 5.03 0.74 8.12
N THR A 73 4.08 -0.13 7.81
CA THR A 73 4.35 -1.46 7.25
C THR A 73 3.61 -1.62 5.94
N LEU A 74 4.18 -2.42 5.03
CA LEU A 74 3.58 -2.71 3.73
C LEU A 74 3.41 -4.21 3.59
N VAL A 75 2.18 -4.64 3.32
CA VAL A 75 1.86 -6.05 3.10
C VAL A 75 1.76 -6.30 1.60
N ALA A 76 2.66 -7.12 1.07
CA ALA A 76 2.65 -7.54 -0.32
C ALA A 76 1.91 -8.88 -0.48
N VAL A 77 0.81 -8.87 -1.23
CA VAL A 77 0.00 -10.04 -1.56
C VAL A 77 0.20 -10.41 -3.02
N VAL A 78 0.63 -11.65 -3.25
CA VAL A 78 0.76 -12.21 -4.60
C VAL A 78 -0.54 -12.90 -4.95
N ALA A 79 -1.22 -12.43 -5.99
CA ALA A 79 -2.47 -13.05 -6.43
C ALA A 79 -2.60 -13.08 -7.96
N PRO A 80 -3.28 -14.11 -8.51
CA PRO A 80 -3.56 -14.18 -9.94
C PRO A 80 -4.69 -13.24 -10.39
N ARG A 81 -5.43 -12.66 -9.44
CA ARG A 81 -6.58 -11.77 -9.66
C ARG A 81 -6.53 -10.58 -8.71
N PRO A 82 -7.12 -9.43 -9.08
CA PRO A 82 -7.21 -8.29 -8.18
C PRO A 82 -8.03 -8.62 -6.93
N PRO A 83 -7.66 -8.07 -5.76
CA PRO A 83 -8.51 -8.04 -4.58
C PRO A 83 -9.85 -7.38 -4.90
N SER A 84 -10.85 -7.65 -4.07
CA SER A 84 -12.17 -7.01 -4.20
C SER A 84 -12.07 -5.48 -4.10
N MET A 85 -13.01 -4.77 -4.70
CA MET A 85 -13.25 -3.34 -4.46
C MET A 85 -14.14 -3.08 -3.23
N GLU A 86 -14.61 -4.16 -2.60
CA GLU A 86 -15.38 -4.13 -1.36
C GLU A 86 -14.49 -4.60 -0.21
N THR A 87 -14.60 -3.93 0.93
CA THR A 87 -13.90 -4.33 2.17
C THR A 87 -14.91 -4.67 3.26
N GLY A 88 -14.63 -5.73 4.00
CA GLY A 88 -15.40 -6.10 5.18
C GLY A 88 -14.84 -5.41 6.41
N ILE A 89 -15.61 -4.51 7.03
CA ILE A 89 -15.27 -3.92 8.31
C ILE A 89 -15.91 -4.77 9.41
N ARG A 90 -15.07 -5.41 10.23
CA ARG A 90 -15.51 -6.14 11.43
C ARG A 90 -14.79 -5.56 12.65
N SER A 91 -15.54 -4.87 13.51
CA SER A 91 -15.01 -4.43 14.80
C SER A 91 -15.08 -5.58 15.81
N VAL A 92 -14.03 -5.77 16.62
CA VAL A 92 -14.03 -6.72 17.74
C VAL A 92 -15.13 -6.38 18.77
N GLN A 93 -15.55 -5.11 18.81
CA GLN A 93 -16.53 -4.58 19.77
C GLN A 93 -17.96 -4.51 19.22
N ARG A 94 -18.19 -4.80 17.94
CA ARG A 94 -19.52 -4.70 17.30
C ARG A 94 -19.95 -6.09 16.80
N GLU A 95 -21.18 -6.48 17.13
CA GLU A 95 -21.72 -7.83 16.86
C GLU A 95 -21.97 -8.11 15.35
N GLY A 96 -21.95 -7.08 14.50
CA GLY A 96 -22.14 -7.18 13.05
C GLY A 96 -20.96 -6.61 12.25
N GLY A 97 -20.61 -7.30 11.15
CA GLY A 97 -19.70 -6.79 10.13
C GLY A 97 -20.46 -6.06 9.02
N GLU A 98 -19.81 -5.08 8.39
CA GLU A 98 -20.34 -4.32 7.26
C GLU A 98 -19.47 -4.53 6.04
N ILE A 99 -20.08 -4.68 4.86
CA ILE A 99 -19.36 -4.66 3.58
C ILE A 99 -19.56 -3.28 2.98
N VAL A 100 -18.44 -2.58 2.74
CA VAL A 100 -18.41 -1.22 2.21
C VAL A 100 -17.55 -1.17 0.96
N LEU A 101 -17.93 -0.32 0.01
CA LEU A 101 -17.09 -0.07 -1.16
C LEU A 101 -15.85 0.73 -0.72
N MET A 102 -14.67 0.30 -1.13
CA MET A 102 -13.41 0.97 -0.82
C MET A 102 -13.45 2.46 -1.17
N LYS A 103 -14.09 2.84 -2.29
CA LYS A 103 -14.26 4.25 -2.70
C LYS A 103 -15.01 5.10 -1.68
N GLN A 104 -15.97 4.53 -0.95
CA GLN A 104 -16.69 5.26 0.10
C GLN A 104 -15.78 5.56 1.30
N LEU A 105 -14.76 4.73 1.51
CA LEU A 105 -13.71 4.92 2.50
C LEU A 105 -12.53 5.74 1.96
N LYS A 106 -12.66 6.33 0.76
CA LYS A 106 -11.56 6.98 0.03
C LYS A 106 -10.38 6.02 -0.10
N MET A 107 -10.63 4.83 -0.64
CA MET A 107 -9.63 3.82 -0.96
C MET A 107 -9.87 3.33 -2.38
N ASP A 108 -8.81 3.16 -3.16
CA ASP A 108 -8.83 2.65 -4.53
C ASP A 108 -7.53 1.89 -4.85
N TRP A 109 -7.50 1.24 -6.01
CA TRP A 109 -6.33 0.52 -6.51
C TRP A 109 -5.59 1.34 -7.57
N ILE A 110 -4.36 1.73 -7.29
CA ILE A 110 -3.51 2.49 -8.20
C ILE A 110 -2.39 1.60 -8.75
N PRO A 111 -2.20 1.49 -10.07
CA PRO A 111 -1.11 0.71 -10.62
C PRO A 111 0.24 1.35 -10.29
N HIS A 112 1.14 0.60 -9.68
CA HIS A 112 2.55 0.93 -9.61
C HIS A 112 3.19 0.74 -10.99
N ILE A 113 3.79 1.83 -11.48
CA ILE A 113 4.52 1.87 -12.74
C ILE A 113 6.01 1.90 -12.43
N PRO A 114 6.82 0.90 -12.83
CA PRO A 114 8.26 0.91 -12.57
C PRO A 114 8.94 2.09 -13.27
N LEU A 115 10.01 2.64 -12.68
CA LEU A 115 10.66 3.86 -13.18
C LEU A 115 11.16 3.73 -14.62
N GLU A 116 11.67 2.56 -14.99
CA GLU A 116 12.24 2.25 -16.31
C GLU A 116 11.23 2.33 -17.46
N VAL A 117 9.94 2.13 -17.18
CA VAL A 117 8.88 2.04 -18.20
C VAL A 117 8.09 3.34 -18.36
N ARG A 118 8.36 4.36 -17.53
CA ARG A 118 7.58 5.60 -17.48
C ARG A 118 7.79 6.52 -18.67
N GLU A 119 8.93 6.45 -19.35
CA GLU A 119 9.25 7.33 -20.49
C GLU A 119 8.56 6.94 -21.82
N GLY A 120 7.77 5.85 -21.84
CA GLY A 120 7.06 5.38 -23.04
C GLY A 120 5.68 4.78 -22.80
N TRP A 121 5.01 5.17 -21.71
CA TRP A 121 3.85 4.46 -21.19
C TRP A 121 2.60 4.59 -22.09
N GLN A 122 2.25 3.51 -22.80
CA GLN A 122 0.92 3.23 -23.33
C GLN A 122 0.19 2.29 -22.35
N PHE A 123 -1.06 2.60 -22.03
CA PHE A 123 -1.91 2.12 -20.92
C PHE A 123 -2.00 0.60 -20.64
N GLU A 124 -1.42 -0.27 -21.47
CA GLU A 124 -1.74 -1.70 -21.47
C GLU A 124 -0.78 -2.63 -20.70
N ARG A 125 0.36 -2.15 -20.16
CA ARG A 125 1.47 -3.06 -19.76
C ARG A 125 2.06 -2.95 -18.36
N ALA A 126 1.34 -2.46 -17.36
CA ALA A 126 1.74 -2.73 -15.96
C ALA A 126 0.53 -2.97 -15.08
N SER A 127 0.64 -3.87 -14.10
CA SER A 127 -0.27 -3.83 -12.96
C SER A 127 0.27 -4.64 -11.79
N LYS A 128 1.25 -4.06 -11.08
CA LYS A 128 1.26 -4.20 -9.63
C LYS A 128 0.31 -3.12 -9.12
N LEU A 129 -0.67 -3.44 -8.28
CA LEU A 129 -1.71 -2.48 -7.86
C LEU A 129 -1.55 -2.22 -6.36
N VAL A 130 -1.39 -0.96 -6.00
CA VAL A 130 -1.25 -0.50 -4.62
C VAL A 130 -2.60 0.02 -4.16
N CYS A 131 -3.03 -0.32 -2.96
CA CYS A 131 -4.22 0.28 -2.37
C CYS A 131 -3.86 1.70 -1.89
N LEU A 132 -4.37 2.74 -2.55
CA LEU A 132 -4.13 4.16 -2.25
C LEU A 132 -5.47 4.90 -2.15
N THR A 133 -5.53 6.03 -1.43
CA THR A 133 -6.78 6.79 -1.20
C THR A 133 -7.28 7.62 -2.37
#